data_AF-A0A2V9P9A7-F1
#
_entry.id   AF-A0A2V9P9A7-F1
#
_cell.length_a   1.000
_cell.length_b   1.000
_cell.length_c   1.000
_cell.angle_alpha   90.00
_cell.angle_beta   90.00
_cell.angle_gamma   90.00
#
_symmetry.space_group_name_H-M   'P 1'
#
loop_
_entity.id
_entity.type
_entity.pdbx_description
1 polymer ?
#
loop_
_entity_poly.entity_id
_entity_poly.type
_entity_poly.pdbx_seq_one_letter_code
_entity_poly.pdbx_strand_id
1 'polypeptide(L)'
;NERAGEYEKLERRQKKRYSLLYILRMTFLAYDRRKLLNRALRAATGGSIVISDRYPSECVGTIDSCCFDEEALAKCSSALSRWLMSQERALCKGLPRPGLLLCLEAPIETTIERDARRLKHDGPDAAAVLRRWELESRPKCSGTPEIGIDTSRPLEETVRTVVRAVWAAL
;
A
#
# COMPACT_ATOMS: atom_id res chain seq x y z
N ASN A 1 -11.83 16.63 -14.86
CA ASN A 1 -11.71 15.17 -15.12
C ASN A 1 -10.97 14.52 -13.96
N GLU A 2 -11.70 13.80 -13.09
CA GLU A 2 -11.16 13.18 -11.87
C GLU A 2 -10.21 12.02 -12.20
N ARG A 3 -8.94 12.32 -12.51
CA ARG A 3 -7.89 11.30 -12.65
C ARG A 3 -7.43 10.86 -11.26
N ALA A 4 -7.14 9.56 -11.08
CA ALA A 4 -6.66 9.01 -9.80
C ALA A 4 -5.44 9.78 -9.25
N GLY A 5 -4.54 10.22 -10.13
CA GLY A 5 -3.38 11.04 -9.78
C GLY A 5 -3.71 12.42 -9.19
N GLU A 6 -4.92 12.96 -9.35
CA GLU A 6 -5.30 14.22 -8.67
C GLU A 6 -5.44 14.04 -7.16
N TYR A 7 -5.88 12.86 -6.71
CA TYR A 7 -6.02 12.53 -5.28
C TYR A 7 -4.70 12.04 -4.66
N GLU A 8 -3.66 11.85 -5.47
CA GLU A 8 -2.29 11.62 -5.00
C GLU A 8 -1.58 12.93 -4.62
N LYS A 9 -2.07 14.09 -5.08
CA LYS A 9 -1.52 15.40 -4.71
C LYS A 9 -1.78 15.71 -3.23
N LEU A 10 -0.73 16.08 -2.51
CA LEU A 10 -0.79 16.45 -1.08
C LEU A 10 -1.85 17.52 -0.80
N GLU A 11 -1.91 18.57 -1.62
CA GLU A 11 -2.88 19.66 -1.50
C GLU A 11 -4.35 19.19 -1.57
N ARG A 12 -4.63 18.18 -2.41
CA ARG A 12 -5.99 17.62 -2.55
C ARG A 12 -6.33 16.74 -1.36
N ARG A 13 -5.37 15.96 -0.86
CA ARG A 13 -5.52 15.12 0.34
C ARG A 13 -5.79 15.95 1.59
N GLN A 14 -5.10 17.09 1.75
CA GLN A 14 -5.32 18.00 2.88
C GLN A 14 -6.73 18.58 2.92
N LYS A 15 -7.37 18.79 1.76
CA LYS A 15 -8.75 19.28 1.70
C LYS A 15 -9.76 18.28 2.28
N LYS A 16 -9.44 16.98 2.32
CA LYS A 16 -10.28 15.88 2.85
C LYS A 16 -11.73 15.93 2.34
N ARG A 17 -11.92 16.38 1.10
CA ARG A 17 -13.20 16.42 0.39
C ARG A 17 -13.12 15.49 -0.80
N TYR A 18 -14.03 14.52 -0.85
CA TYR A 18 -14.03 13.45 -1.83
C TYR A 18 -15.36 13.43 -2.59
N SER A 19 -15.30 13.17 -3.89
CA SER A 19 -16.50 12.92 -4.69
C SER A 19 -17.10 11.56 -4.32
N LEU A 20 -18.42 11.41 -4.52
CA LEU A 20 -19.09 10.13 -4.26
C LEU A 20 -18.50 9.00 -5.12
N LEU A 21 -18.19 9.27 -6.39
CA LEU A 21 -17.57 8.30 -7.29
C LEU A 21 -16.21 7.82 -6.78
N TYR A 22 -15.39 8.74 -6.25
CA TYR A 22 -14.11 8.38 -5.64
C TYR A 22 -14.29 7.51 -4.40
N ILE A 23 -15.22 7.89 -3.50
CA ILE A 23 -15.53 7.11 -2.29
C ILE A 23 -15.98 5.69 -2.65
N LEU A 24 -16.88 5.58 -3.64
CA LEU A 24 -17.43 4.32 -4.09
C LEU A 24 -16.34 3.43 -4.71
N ARG A 25 -15.49 3.99 -5.56
CA ARG A 25 -14.30 3.31 -6.11
C ARG A 25 -13.38 2.78 -5.01
N MET A 26 -13.04 3.61 -4.03
CA MET A 26 -12.13 3.21 -2.94
C MET A 26 -12.75 2.12 -2.06
N THR A 27 -14.06 2.18 -1.83
CA THR A 27 -14.80 1.15 -1.08
C THR A 27 -14.76 -0.20 -1.81
N PHE A 28 -15.00 -0.23 -3.13
CA PHE A 28 -14.87 -1.46 -3.92
C PHE A 28 -13.45 -1.99 -3.95
N LEU A 29 -12.45 -1.10 -4.09
CA LEU A 29 -11.05 -1.51 -4.07
C LEU A 29 -10.67 -2.16 -2.72
N ALA A 30 -11.12 -1.61 -1.59
CA ALA A 30 -10.91 -2.20 -0.27
C ALA A 30 -11.60 -3.56 -0.13
N TYR A 31 -12.80 -3.71 -0.70
CA TYR A 31 -13.52 -4.99 -0.72
C TYR A 31 -12.78 -6.06 -1.52
N ASP A 32 -12.33 -5.72 -2.74
CA ASP A 32 -11.60 -6.64 -3.60
C ASP A 32 -10.27 -7.07 -2.97
N ARG A 33 -9.52 -6.13 -2.37
CA ARG A 33 -8.30 -6.43 -1.61
C ARG A 33 -8.58 -7.40 -0.47
N ARG A 34 -9.62 -7.14 0.33
CA ARG A 34 -9.99 -8.04 1.44
C ARG A 34 -10.36 -9.43 0.95
N LYS A 35 -11.12 -9.52 -0.14
CA LYS A 35 -11.50 -10.80 -0.75
C LYS A 35 -10.28 -11.58 -1.26
N LEU A 36 -9.35 -10.91 -1.94
CA LEU A 36 -8.11 -11.51 -2.42
C LEU A 36 -7.23 -11.99 -1.27
N LEU A 37 -7.00 -11.14 -0.27
CA LEU A 37 -6.16 -11.46 0.88
C LEU A 37 -6.75 -12.59 1.74
N ASN A 38 -8.07 -12.67 1.87
CA ASN A 38 -8.71 -13.81 2.54
C ASN A 38 -8.52 -15.13 1.77
N ARG A 39 -8.51 -15.09 0.43
CA ARG A 39 -8.21 -16.29 -0.38
C ARG A 39 -6.75 -16.69 -0.23
N ALA A 40 -5.84 -15.72 -0.25
CA ALA A 40 -4.41 -15.92 0.02
C ALA A 40 -4.19 -16.54 1.40
N LEU A 41 -4.82 -16.01 2.45
CA LEU A 41 -4.72 -16.58 3.79
C LEU A 41 -5.23 -18.01 3.85
N ARG A 42 -6.37 -18.32 3.20
CA ARG A 42 -6.89 -19.71 3.14
C ARG A 42 -5.91 -20.67 2.47
N ALA A 43 -5.28 -20.25 1.37
CA ALA A 43 -4.24 -21.05 0.72
C ALA A 43 -3.03 -21.23 1.66
N ALA A 44 -2.65 -20.18 2.38
CA ALA A 44 -1.56 -20.24 3.35
C ALA A 44 -1.85 -21.20 4.51
N THR A 45 -3.06 -21.14 5.09
CA THR A 45 -3.49 -22.09 6.13
C THR A 45 -3.64 -23.53 5.61
N GLY A 46 -3.74 -23.72 4.30
CA GLY A 46 -3.70 -25.03 3.65
C GLY A 46 -2.28 -25.55 3.37
N GLY A 47 -1.23 -24.85 3.83
CA GLY A 47 0.17 -25.25 3.67
C GLY A 47 0.89 -24.64 2.46
N SER A 48 0.27 -23.70 1.73
CA SER A 48 0.93 -23.00 0.63
C SER A 48 1.75 -21.80 1.12
N ILE A 49 2.87 -21.48 0.46
CA ILE A 49 3.55 -20.19 0.67
C ILE A 49 2.92 -19.18 -0.29
N VAL A 50 2.40 -18.07 0.24
CA VAL A 50 1.81 -16.99 -0.57
C VAL A 50 2.66 -15.74 -0.47
N ILE A 51 3.11 -15.24 -1.62
CA ILE A 51 3.91 -14.02 -1.74
C ILE A 51 3.02 -12.94 -2.36
N SER A 52 2.98 -11.77 -1.72
CA SER A 52 2.26 -10.59 -2.22
C SER A 52 3.26 -9.49 -2.54
N ASP A 53 3.20 -8.97 -3.78
CA ASP A 53 3.86 -7.71 -4.11
C ASP A 53 2.98 -6.57 -3.61
N ARG A 54 3.48 -5.87 -2.59
CA ARG A 54 2.76 -4.88 -1.76
C ARG A 54 1.71 -5.51 -0.85
N TYR A 55 1.53 -4.88 0.31
CA TYR A 55 0.52 -5.23 1.29
C TYR A 55 -0.02 -3.94 1.94
N PRO A 56 -1.35 -3.80 2.16
CA PRO A 56 -1.92 -2.61 2.79
C PRO A 56 -1.30 -2.32 4.16
N SER A 57 -0.75 -1.12 4.32
CA SER A 57 -0.25 -0.64 5.61
C SER A 57 -1.41 -0.22 6.54
N GLU A 58 -1.19 -0.26 7.86
CA GLU A 58 -2.15 0.24 8.85
C GLU A 58 -2.21 1.78 8.89
N CYS A 59 -1.20 2.45 8.33
CA CYS A 59 -1.15 3.91 8.26
C CYS A 59 -2.13 4.44 7.21
N VAL A 60 -3.16 5.16 7.66
CA VAL A 60 -4.15 5.80 6.78
C VAL A 60 -3.49 6.79 5.80
N GLY A 61 -3.86 6.71 4.53
CA GLY A 61 -3.37 7.59 3.47
C GLY A 61 -2.03 7.19 2.85
N THR A 62 -1.40 6.12 3.34
CA THR A 62 -0.27 5.49 2.64
C THR A 62 -0.74 4.75 1.39
N ILE A 63 0.19 4.41 0.51
CA ILE A 63 -0.14 3.72 -0.74
C ILE A 63 -0.75 2.36 -0.41
N ASP A 64 -1.81 1.99 -1.13
CA ASP A 64 -2.60 0.76 -0.92
C ASP A 64 -3.29 0.60 0.44
N SER A 65 -3.17 1.56 1.35
CA SER A 65 -3.83 1.58 2.65
C SER A 65 -5.24 2.19 2.61
N CYS A 66 -5.84 2.27 3.80
CA CYS A 66 -7.11 2.92 4.03
C CYS A 66 -7.04 4.41 3.64
N CYS A 67 -8.05 4.88 2.91
CA CYS A 67 -8.03 6.24 2.36
C CYS A 67 -8.74 7.28 3.23
N PHE A 68 -9.66 6.86 4.09
CA PHE A 68 -10.50 7.77 4.85
C PHE A 68 -10.18 7.74 6.35
N ASP A 69 -9.88 8.91 6.91
CA ASP A 69 -9.69 9.11 8.35
C ASP A 69 -10.94 9.69 9.02
N GLU A 70 -10.89 9.85 10.34
CA GLU A 70 -12.03 10.35 11.13
C GLU A 70 -12.41 11.79 10.77
N GLU A 71 -11.41 12.61 10.44
CA GLU A 71 -11.64 13.97 9.97
C GLU A 71 -12.40 14.01 8.64
N ALA A 72 -12.09 13.10 7.71
CA ALA A 72 -12.80 12.99 6.45
C ALA A 72 -14.27 12.60 6.67
N LEU A 73 -14.56 11.69 7.61
CA LEU A 73 -15.95 11.36 7.98
C LEU A 73 -16.67 12.55 8.62
N ALA A 74 -16.00 13.32 9.48
CA ALA A 74 -16.56 14.49 10.14
C ALA A 74 -16.90 15.62 9.16
N LYS A 75 -16.07 15.83 8.13
CA LYS A 75 -16.30 16.83 7.06
C LYS A 75 -17.32 16.38 6.02
N CYS A 76 -17.74 15.12 6.03
CA CYS A 76 -18.70 14.59 5.08
C CYS A 76 -20.13 14.97 5.48
N SER A 77 -20.87 15.64 4.59
CA SER A 77 -22.27 16.04 4.82
C SER A 77 -23.29 14.96 4.45
N SER A 78 -22.95 14.06 3.51
CA SER A 78 -23.86 13.01 3.01
C SER A 78 -23.80 11.75 3.86
N ALA A 79 -24.97 11.23 4.25
CA ALA A 79 -25.09 9.98 5.01
C ALA A 79 -24.58 8.76 4.22
N LEU A 80 -24.89 8.68 2.92
CA LEU A 80 -24.43 7.58 2.06
C LEU A 80 -22.90 7.59 1.93
N SER A 81 -22.32 8.75 1.66
CA SER A 81 -20.87 8.90 1.56
C SER A 81 -20.18 8.54 2.87
N ARG A 82 -20.72 8.99 4.00
CA ARG A 82 -20.21 8.63 5.33
C ARG A 82 -20.28 7.13 5.60
N TRP A 83 -21.39 6.50 5.22
CA TRP A 83 -21.56 5.05 5.33
C TRP A 83 -20.51 4.31 4.49
N LEU A 84 -20.34 4.66 3.21
CA LEU A 84 -19.32 4.05 2.35
C LEU A 84 -17.89 4.21 2.91
N MET A 85 -17.54 5.41 3.38
CA MET A 85 -16.24 5.67 4.01
C MET A 85 -16.05 4.83 5.28
N SER A 86 -17.11 4.63 6.08
CA SER A 86 -17.04 3.77 7.27
C SER A 86 -16.87 2.28 6.90
N GLN A 87 -17.51 1.84 5.81
CA GLN A 87 -17.37 0.48 5.30
C GLN A 87 -15.95 0.22 4.79
N GLU A 88 -15.37 1.17 4.05
CA GLU A 88 -13.97 1.10 3.61
C GLU A 88 -13.01 0.93 4.80
N ARG A 89 -13.18 1.75 5.85
CA ARG A 89 -12.40 1.62 7.09
C ARG A 89 -12.55 0.26 7.75
N ALA A 90 -13.78 -0.25 7.83
CA ALA A 90 -14.05 -1.57 8.40
C ALA A 90 -13.40 -2.70 7.56
N LEU A 91 -13.38 -2.56 6.24
CA LEU A 91 -12.72 -3.50 5.33
C LEU A 91 -11.20 -3.52 5.53
N CYS A 92 -10.54 -2.36 5.62
CA CYS A 92 -9.10 -2.31 5.87
C CYS A 92 -8.71 -2.87 7.25
N LYS A 93 -9.48 -2.54 8.30
CA LYS A 93 -9.22 -3.03 9.66
C LYS A 93 -9.38 -4.56 9.77
N GLY A 94 -10.22 -5.15 8.92
CA GLY A 94 -10.47 -6.59 8.86
C GLY A 94 -9.60 -7.35 7.86
N LEU A 95 -8.45 -6.79 7.46
CA LEU A 95 -7.50 -7.47 6.58
C LEU A 95 -6.69 -8.53 7.35
N PRO A 96 -6.41 -9.70 6.73
CA PRO A 96 -5.69 -10.78 7.38
C PRO A 96 -4.19 -10.46 7.51
N ARG A 97 -3.64 -10.54 8.72
CA ARG A 97 -2.23 -10.21 8.96
C ARG A 97 -1.26 -11.10 8.17
N PRO A 98 -0.21 -10.54 7.55
CA PRO A 98 0.85 -11.34 6.95
C PRO A 98 1.68 -12.04 8.04
N GLY A 99 2.30 -13.17 7.69
CA GLY A 99 3.22 -13.88 8.60
C GLY A 99 4.61 -13.24 8.68
N LEU A 100 5.03 -12.57 7.61
CA LEU A 100 6.30 -11.88 7.49
C LEU A 100 6.14 -10.68 6.57
N LEU A 101 6.69 -9.53 6.96
CA LEU A 101 6.75 -8.32 6.13
C LEU A 101 8.20 -8.09 5.69
N LEU A 102 8.42 -8.04 4.38
CA LEU A 102 9.72 -7.73 3.80
C LEU A 102 9.72 -6.30 3.28
N CYS A 103 10.56 -5.45 3.87
CA CYS A 103 10.70 -4.05 3.49
C CYS A 103 11.94 -3.90 2.61
N LEU A 104 11.74 -3.69 1.31
CA LEU A 104 12.83 -3.50 0.36
C LEU A 104 13.28 -2.04 0.39
N GLU A 105 14.45 -1.79 0.96
CA GLU A 105 15.01 -0.45 1.13
C GLU A 105 16.04 -0.16 0.04
N ALA A 106 15.97 1.04 -0.54
CA ALA A 106 16.98 1.56 -1.46
C ALA A 106 17.21 3.04 -1.17
N PRO A 107 18.44 3.54 -1.33
CA PRO A 107 18.68 4.98 -1.38
C PRO A 107 17.78 5.63 -2.45
N ILE A 108 17.30 6.83 -2.13
CA ILE A 108 16.39 7.56 -3.01
C ILE A 108 17.05 7.87 -4.36
N GLU A 109 18.35 8.15 -4.35
CA GLU A 109 19.17 8.42 -5.53
C GLU A 109 19.16 7.21 -6.47
N THR A 110 19.40 6.01 -5.93
CA THR A 110 19.35 4.75 -6.69
C THR A 110 17.95 4.47 -7.23
N THR A 111 16.90 4.83 -6.49
CA THR A 111 15.51 4.64 -6.93
C THR A 111 15.16 5.55 -8.11
N ILE A 112 15.59 6.82 -8.06
CA ILE A 112 15.41 7.79 -9.16
C ILE A 112 16.18 7.34 -10.40
N GLU A 113 17.43 6.90 -10.25
CA GLU A 113 18.25 6.41 -11.35
C GLU A 113 17.63 5.18 -12.02
N ARG A 114 17.14 4.22 -11.22
CA ARG A 114 16.42 3.05 -11.73
C ARG A 114 15.15 3.45 -12.47
N ASP A 115 14.41 4.44 -11.98
CA ASP A 115 13.20 4.92 -12.65
C ASP A 115 13.49 5.58 -14.00
N ALA A 116 14.57 6.37 -14.08
CA ALA A 116 15.03 7.00 -15.31
C ALA A 116 15.35 6.00 -16.42
N ARG A 117 15.78 4.78 -16.05
CA ARG A 117 16.10 3.69 -16.99
C ARG A 117 14.89 2.82 -17.34
N ARG A 118 13.72 3.02 -16.71
CA ARG A 118 12.51 2.23 -17.00
C ARG A 118 11.80 2.77 -18.24
N LEU A 119 11.48 1.86 -19.16
CA LEU A 119 10.50 2.11 -20.22
C LEU A 119 9.09 2.06 -19.63
N LYS A 120 8.57 3.22 -19.21
CA LYS A 120 7.17 3.39 -18.80
C LYS A 120 6.40 4.15 -19.87
N HIS A 121 5.11 3.83 -20.01
CA HIS A 121 4.21 4.52 -20.93
C HIS A 121 4.17 6.05 -20.68
N ASP A 122 4.19 6.46 -19.41
CA ASP A 122 4.12 7.88 -19.02
C ASP A 122 5.51 8.52 -18.81
N GLY A 123 6.59 7.80 -19.15
CA GLY A 123 7.97 8.22 -18.92
C GLY A 123 8.44 8.15 -17.46
N PRO A 124 9.71 8.48 -17.19
CA PRO A 124 10.24 8.56 -15.83
C PRO A 124 9.71 9.81 -15.12
N ASP A 125 9.30 9.67 -13.86
CA ASP A 125 8.81 10.78 -13.01
C ASP A 125 9.50 10.74 -11.64
N ALA A 126 10.64 11.42 -11.55
CA ALA A 126 11.42 11.53 -10.32
C ALA A 126 10.61 12.17 -9.17
N ALA A 127 9.69 13.09 -9.48
CA ALA A 127 8.85 13.73 -8.47
C ALA A 127 7.81 12.75 -7.92
N ALA A 128 7.25 11.85 -8.75
CA ALA A 128 6.40 10.76 -8.26
C ALA A 128 7.19 9.77 -7.41
N VAL A 129 8.42 9.43 -7.80
CA VAL A 129 9.28 8.55 -7.00
C VAL A 129 9.51 9.14 -5.61
N LEU A 130 9.88 10.42 -5.51
CA LEU A 130 10.07 11.11 -4.24
C LEU A 130 8.80 11.12 -3.37
N ARG A 131 7.66 11.50 -3.95
CA ARG A 131 6.37 11.50 -3.23
C ARG A 131 6.01 10.12 -2.68
N ARG A 132 6.24 9.07 -3.47
CA ARG A 132 5.94 7.70 -3.06
C ARG A 132 6.91 7.22 -1.99
N TRP A 133 8.19 7.53 -2.13
CA TRP A 133 9.22 7.19 -1.15
C TRP A 133 8.88 7.81 0.21
N GLU A 134 8.54 9.10 0.27
CA GLU A 134 8.12 9.76 1.52
C GLU A 134 6.88 9.12 2.17
N LEU A 135 5.92 8.67 1.35
CA LEU A 135 4.69 8.02 1.83
C LEU A 135 4.90 6.56 2.26
N GLU A 136 5.81 5.84 1.62
CA GLU A 136 6.07 4.40 1.83
C GLU A 136 7.24 4.15 2.78
N SER A 137 8.02 5.18 3.19
CA SER A 137 9.29 5.03 3.92
C SER A 137 9.22 4.16 5.18
N ARG A 138 8.03 3.93 5.76
CA ARG A 138 7.82 3.05 6.93
C ARG A 138 6.41 2.43 6.91
N PRO A 139 6.17 1.31 6.18
CA PRO A 139 4.90 0.60 6.31
C PRO A 139 4.83 0.01 7.72
N LYS A 140 3.82 0.40 8.51
CA LYS A 140 3.62 -0.18 9.84
C LYS A 140 2.55 -1.25 9.74
N CYS A 141 2.91 -2.48 10.12
CA CYS A 141 1.96 -3.53 10.41
C CYS A 141 2.23 -4.02 11.84
N SER A 142 1.43 -3.56 12.79
CA SER A 142 1.62 -3.88 14.20
C SER A 142 1.56 -5.38 14.45
N GLY A 143 2.61 -5.93 15.08
CA GLY A 143 2.67 -7.34 15.49
C GLY A 143 3.04 -8.34 14.39
N THR A 144 3.48 -7.88 13.21
CA THR A 144 4.10 -8.76 12.18
C THR A 144 5.62 -8.58 12.23
N PRO A 145 6.44 -9.64 12.18
CA PRO A 145 7.89 -9.48 12.04
C PRO A 145 8.22 -8.75 10.73
N GLU A 146 8.99 -7.69 10.85
CA GLU A 146 9.42 -6.85 9.74
C GLU A 146 10.92 -7.04 9.52
N ILE A 147 11.32 -7.30 8.27
CA ILE A 147 12.72 -7.46 7.88
C ILE A 147 13.04 -6.45 6.79
N GLY A 148 13.88 -5.46 7.12
CA GLY A 148 14.47 -4.54 6.16
C GLY A 148 15.54 -5.23 5.32
N ILE A 149 15.45 -5.10 4.00
CA ILE A 149 16.37 -5.68 3.04
C ILE A 149 16.94 -4.57 2.18
N ASP A 150 18.23 -4.33 2.32
CA ASP A 150 18.98 -3.40 1.50
C ASP A 150 19.10 -3.93 0.06
N THR A 151 18.49 -3.21 -0.87
CA THR A 151 18.47 -3.52 -2.31
C THR A 151 19.44 -2.65 -3.12
N SER A 152 20.38 -1.96 -2.47
CA SER A 152 21.51 -1.31 -3.14
C SER A 152 22.51 -2.34 -3.72
N ARG A 153 22.47 -3.57 -3.22
CA ARG A 153 23.32 -4.71 -3.62
C ARG A 153 22.87 -5.35 -4.93
N PRO A 154 23.72 -6.21 -5.54
CA PRO A 154 23.32 -7.01 -6.70
C PRO A 154 22.05 -7.84 -6.43
N LEU A 155 21.28 -8.09 -7.49
CA LEU A 155 20.02 -8.82 -7.41
C LEU A 155 20.18 -10.20 -6.76
N GLU A 156 21.22 -10.94 -7.12
CA GLU A 156 21.48 -12.28 -6.60
C GLU A 156 21.71 -12.30 -5.08
N GLU A 157 22.44 -11.31 -4.55
CA GLU A 157 22.67 -11.17 -3.11
C GLU A 157 21.39 -10.77 -2.37
N THR A 158 20.61 -9.89 -2.97
CA THR A 158 19.31 -9.47 -2.44
C THR A 158 18.36 -10.66 -2.35
N VAL A 159 18.24 -11.45 -3.42
CA VAL A 159 17.41 -12.66 -3.47
C VAL A 159 17.87 -13.68 -2.43
N ARG A 160 19.19 -13.91 -2.30
CA ARG A 160 19.73 -14.82 -1.28
C ARG A 160 19.36 -14.37 0.14
N THR A 161 19.40 -13.06 0.40
CA THR A 161 19.05 -12.48 1.70
C THR A 161 17.55 -12.65 1.98
N VAL A 162 16.70 -12.34 1.00
CA VAL A 162 15.24 -12.56 1.06
C VAL A 162 14.92 -14.02 1.37
N VAL A 163 15.49 -14.95 0.61
CA VAL A 163 15.22 -16.39 0.76
C VAL A 163 15.63 -16.89 2.15
N ARG A 164 16.80 -16.47 2.65
CA ARG A 164 17.23 -16.81 4.03
C ARG A 164 16.28 -16.26 5.09
N ALA A 165 15.82 -15.02 4.91
CA ALA A 165 14.88 -14.39 5.83
C ALA A 165 13.53 -15.12 5.86
N VAL A 166 13.02 -15.52 4.69
CA VAL A 166 11.78 -16.31 4.58
C VAL A 166 11.94 -17.67 5.25
N TRP A 167 13.03 -18.41 4.98
CA TRP A 167 13.26 -19.72 5.59
C TRP A 167 13.48 -19.68 7.09
N ALA A 168 14.02 -18.58 7.65
CA ALA A 168 14.18 -18.43 9.08
C ALA A 168 12.86 -18.12 9.82
N ALA A 169 11.83 -17.69 9.09
CA ALA A 169 10.53 -17.28 9.64
C ALA A 169 9.42 -18.35 9.46
N LEU A 170 9.64 -19.35 8.61
CA LEU A 170 8.76 -20.51 8.40
C LEU A 170 9.12 -21.65 9.36
#